data_AF-A0A6F9CSV9-F1
#
_entry.id   AF-A0A6F9CSV9-F1
#
_cell.length_a   1.000
_cell.length_b   1.000
_cell.length_c   1.000
_cell.angle_alpha   90.00
_cell.angle_beta   90.00
_cell.angle_gamma   90.00
#
_symmetry.space_group_name_H-M   'P 1'
#
loop_
_entity.id
_entity.type
_entity.pdbx_description
1 polymer ?
#
loop_
_entity_poly.entity_id
_entity_poly.type
_entity_poly.pdbx_seq_one_letter_code
_entity_poly.pdbx_strand_id
1 'polypeptide(L)'
;MAFVLYKHIGAYLSTENASMKLGREAMATNYSVIVNSPVITAAINKENNKVYLSEPVIFTLKHLQQSKESFNPNCSFWSYSKRTMTGYWSTQDCRLLGTNRTHTTCSCTHLTNFAVLMAHVEVKAVNPSQQGRRTL
;
A
#
# COMPACT_ATOMS: atom_id res chain seq x y z
N MET A 1 24.02 -7.26 4.17
CA MET A 1 22.67 -7.29 3.57
C MET A 1 21.68 -7.65 4.67
N ALA A 2 20.61 -6.89 4.81
CA ALA A 2 19.58 -7.11 5.83
C ALA A 2 18.20 -7.17 5.17
N PHE A 3 17.39 -8.11 5.63
CA PHE A 3 15.98 -8.24 5.27
C PHE A 3 15.15 -8.19 6.54
N VAL A 4 14.16 -7.31 6.56
CA VAL A 4 13.27 -7.14 7.72
C VAL A 4 11.83 -7.17 7.26
N LEU A 5 10.99 -7.88 8.01
CA LEU A 5 9.55 -7.96 7.79
C LEU A 5 8.84 -7.37 9.00
N TYR A 6 8.11 -6.27 8.79
CA TYR A 6 7.29 -5.64 9.79
C TYR A 6 5.81 -5.98 9.56
N LYS A 7 5.20 -6.70 10.49
CA LYS A 7 3.79 -7.12 10.37
C LYS A 7 2.80 -5.96 10.55
N HIS A 8 3.13 -4.96 11.36
CA HIS A 8 2.15 -3.95 11.81
C HIS A 8 2.58 -2.49 11.58
N ILE A 9 3.80 -2.24 11.10
CA ILE A 9 4.29 -0.85 10.94
C ILE A 9 3.50 -0.06 9.90
N GLY A 10 2.88 -0.76 8.93
CA GLY A 10 2.09 -0.15 7.86
C GLY A 10 0.92 0.72 8.36
N ALA A 11 0.37 0.43 9.54
CA ALA A 11 -0.70 1.23 10.15
C ALA A 11 -0.24 2.62 10.62
N TYR A 12 1.07 2.81 10.83
CA TYR A 12 1.64 4.10 11.27
C TYR A 12 2.20 4.93 10.11
N LEU A 13 2.28 4.36 8.90
CA LEU A 13 2.78 5.03 7.72
C LEU A 13 1.60 5.59 6.93
N SER A 14 1.43 6.91 7.01
CA SER A 14 0.33 7.63 6.36
C SER A 14 0.24 7.31 4.87
N THR A 15 -0.99 7.10 4.39
CA THR A 15 -1.30 6.95 2.96
C THR A 15 -1.68 8.28 2.31
N GLU A 16 -1.63 9.39 3.05
CA GLU A 16 -1.81 10.74 2.51
C GLU A 16 -0.74 11.02 1.44
N ASN A 17 -1.18 11.58 0.31
CA ASN A 17 -0.34 11.89 -0.85
C ASN A 17 0.35 10.67 -1.49
N ALA A 18 -0.14 9.44 -1.24
CA ALA A 18 0.37 8.26 -1.91
C ALA A 18 0.23 8.40 -3.44
N SER A 19 1.30 8.11 -4.19
CA SER A 19 1.33 8.24 -5.65
C SER A 19 0.69 7.03 -6.36
N MET A 20 -0.42 6.52 -5.84
CA MET A 20 -1.12 5.36 -6.39
C MET A 20 -1.80 5.70 -7.70
N LYS A 21 -1.74 4.76 -8.66
CA LYS A 21 -2.54 4.86 -9.87
C LYS A 21 -3.87 4.18 -9.62
N LEU A 22 -4.93 4.96 -9.67
CA LEU A 22 -6.28 4.44 -9.51
C LEU A 22 -6.92 4.14 -10.86
N GLY A 23 -7.51 2.96 -11.00
CA GLY A 23 -8.37 2.66 -12.15
C GLY A 23 -9.58 3.59 -12.18
N ARG A 24 -10.13 3.86 -13.39
CA ARG A 24 -11.32 4.71 -13.58
C ARG A 24 -12.53 4.28 -12.72
N GLU A 25 -12.65 3.00 -12.40
CA GLU A 25 -13.74 2.44 -11.58
C GLU A 25 -13.65 2.86 -10.11
N ALA A 26 -12.43 3.04 -9.59
CA ALA A 26 -12.21 3.43 -8.21
C ALA A 26 -12.53 4.91 -7.96
N MET A 27 -12.31 5.77 -8.96
CA MET A 27 -12.64 7.21 -8.91
C MET A 27 -14.14 7.50 -8.74
N ALA A 28 -15.02 6.51 -8.94
CA ALA A 28 -16.48 6.68 -8.87
C ALA A 28 -17.10 6.38 -7.49
N THR A 29 -16.31 5.84 -6.54
CA THR A 29 -16.80 5.42 -5.21
C THR A 29 -16.06 6.19 -4.12
N ASN A 30 -16.66 6.37 -2.93
CA ASN A 30 -15.92 6.82 -1.75
C ASN A 30 -14.99 5.69 -1.29
N TYR A 31 -13.71 5.74 -1.66
CA TYR A 31 -12.68 4.80 -1.20
C TYR A 31 -11.66 5.54 -0.33
N SER A 32 -11.07 4.81 0.62
CA SER A 32 -9.85 5.21 1.32
C SER A 32 -8.66 4.37 0.84
N VAL A 33 -7.45 4.84 1.07
CA VAL A 33 -6.23 4.11 0.71
C VAL A 33 -5.63 3.49 1.96
N ILE A 34 -5.35 2.19 1.92
CA ILE A 34 -4.77 1.44 3.03
C ILE A 34 -3.49 0.72 2.63
N VAL A 35 -2.58 0.53 3.59
CA VAL A 35 -1.47 -0.41 3.47
C VAL A 35 -2.00 -1.82 3.75
N ASN A 36 -2.19 -2.63 2.70
CA ASN A 36 -2.85 -3.93 2.81
C ASN A 36 -1.87 -5.11 2.84
N SER A 37 -0.64 -4.91 3.30
CA SER A 37 0.37 -5.95 3.48
C SER A 37 1.29 -5.64 4.65
N PRO A 38 2.09 -6.61 5.13
CA PRO A 38 3.30 -6.31 5.88
C PRO A 38 4.22 -5.37 5.09
N VAL A 39 5.08 -4.64 5.79
CA VAL A 39 6.16 -3.86 5.17
C VAL A 39 7.42 -4.70 5.16
N ILE A 40 8.00 -4.94 3.98
CA ILE A 40 9.29 -5.61 3.85
C ILE A 40 10.38 -4.59 3.59
N THR A 41 11.58 -4.82 4.12
CA THR A 41 12.74 -3.97 3.90
C THR A 41 13.87 -4.82 3.39
N ALA A 42 14.58 -4.31 2.39
CA ALA A 42 15.83 -4.89 1.92
C ALA A 42 16.88 -3.78 1.84
N ALA A 43 18.08 -4.03 2.37
CA ALA A 43 19.19 -3.08 2.36
C ALA A 43 20.54 -3.79 2.22
N ILE A 44 21.43 -3.24 1.40
CA ILE A 44 22.78 -3.79 1.16
C ILE A 44 23.86 -3.01 1.88
N ASN A 45 23.69 -1.69 2.12
CA ASN A 45 24.68 -0.81 2.75
C ASN A 45 24.07 0.01 3.90
N LYS A 46 24.92 0.50 4.83
CA LYS A 46 24.55 1.34 5.99
C LYS A 46 24.14 2.77 5.57
N GLU A 47 24.56 3.23 4.39
CA GLU A 47 24.15 4.52 3.87
C GLU A 47 22.68 4.51 3.44
N ASN A 48 21.88 5.48 3.91
CA ASN A 48 20.46 5.61 3.58
C ASN A 48 20.20 6.09 2.13
N ASN A 49 21.12 5.86 1.20
CA ASN A 49 20.90 6.19 -0.19
C ASN A 49 20.11 5.04 -0.84
N LYS A 50 19.10 5.40 -1.64
CA LYS A 50 18.34 4.45 -2.45
C LYS A 50 19.32 3.71 -3.38
N VAL A 51 19.53 2.42 -3.14
CA VAL A 51 20.41 1.59 -3.97
C VAL A 51 19.60 1.11 -5.16
N TYR A 52 20.03 1.47 -6.37
CA TYR A 52 19.45 1.00 -7.62
C TYR A 52 20.09 -0.33 -8.04
N LEU A 53 19.28 -1.20 -8.64
CA LEU A 53 19.69 -2.53 -9.05
C LEU A 53 19.54 -2.69 -10.57
N SER A 54 20.49 -3.36 -11.21
CA SER A 54 20.39 -3.77 -12.61
C SER A 54 19.31 -4.84 -12.80
N GLU A 55 19.17 -5.75 -11.84
CA GLU A 55 18.11 -6.75 -11.78
C GLU A 55 17.08 -6.36 -10.71
N PRO A 56 15.78 -6.30 -11.05
CA PRO A 56 14.76 -5.88 -10.10
C PRO A 56 14.56 -6.93 -9.00
N VAL A 57 14.29 -6.48 -7.78
CA VAL A 57 13.82 -7.35 -6.72
C VAL A 57 12.37 -7.73 -6.97
N ILE A 58 12.09 -9.03 -6.90
CA ILE A 58 10.74 -9.58 -7.02
C ILE A 58 10.31 -10.12 -5.66
N PHE A 59 9.13 -9.71 -5.21
CA PHE A 59 8.58 -10.14 -3.93
C PHE A 59 7.07 -10.33 -4.01
N THR A 60 6.56 -11.29 -3.23
CA THR A 60 5.13 -11.58 -3.13
C THR A 60 4.68 -11.35 -1.69
N LEU A 61 3.65 -10.52 -1.50
CA LEU A 61 3.10 -10.21 -0.19
C LEU A 61 1.66 -10.69 -0.08
N LYS A 62 1.33 -11.28 1.07
CA LYS A 62 -0.02 -11.66 1.45
C LYS A 62 -0.82 -10.42 1.85
N HIS A 63 -2.07 -10.35 1.39
CA HIS A 63 -3.01 -9.30 1.75
C HIS A 63 -3.48 -9.47 3.19
N LEU A 64 -3.53 -8.37 3.96
CA LEU A 64 -4.05 -8.35 5.33
C LEU A 64 -5.58 -8.47 5.33
N GLN A 65 -6.23 -7.72 4.45
CA GLN A 65 -7.67 -7.76 4.19
C GLN A 65 -7.92 -8.41 2.82
N GLN A 66 -8.66 -9.51 2.84
CA GLN A 66 -8.98 -10.33 1.66
C GLN A 66 -10.46 -10.20 1.25
N SER A 67 -11.11 -9.10 1.63
CA SER A 67 -12.50 -8.81 1.26
C SER A 67 -12.59 -8.26 -0.16
N LYS A 68 -13.80 -8.28 -0.73
CA LYS A 68 -14.07 -7.67 -2.05
C LYS A 68 -14.03 -6.13 -2.01
N GLU A 69 -13.95 -5.54 -0.82
CA GLU A 69 -13.92 -4.08 -0.64
C GLU A 69 -12.50 -3.52 -0.87
N SER A 70 -11.47 -4.38 -0.81
CA SER A 70 -10.08 -4.00 -1.09
C SER A 70 -9.70 -4.38 -2.51
N PHE A 71 -9.38 -3.39 -3.34
CA PHE A 71 -9.13 -3.55 -4.76
C PHE A 71 -8.00 -2.61 -5.24
N ASN A 72 -7.60 -2.77 -6.50
CA ASN A 72 -6.56 -1.96 -7.14
C ASN A 72 -5.20 -1.98 -6.39
N PRO A 73 -4.49 -3.14 -6.36
CA PRO A 73 -3.21 -3.26 -5.69
C PRO A 73 -2.12 -2.43 -6.38
N ASN A 74 -1.37 -1.67 -5.58
CA ASN A 74 -0.23 -0.89 -6.02
C ASN A 74 1.02 -1.27 -5.23
N CYS A 75 2.03 -1.75 -5.95
CA CYS A 75 3.38 -1.97 -5.43
C CYS A 75 4.03 -0.62 -5.12
N SER A 76 4.31 -0.36 -3.86
CA SER A 76 4.81 0.95 -3.43
C SER A 76 5.98 0.82 -2.47
N PHE A 77 6.78 1.87 -2.37
CA PHE A 77 7.88 2.00 -1.42
C PHE A 77 7.72 3.27 -0.59
N TRP A 78 8.25 3.25 0.64
CA TRP A 78 8.21 4.43 1.53
C TRP A 78 9.33 5.40 1.16
N SER A 79 8.96 6.50 0.51
CA SER A 79 9.86 7.60 0.14
C SER A 79 10.04 8.53 1.34
N TYR A 80 11.11 8.32 2.12
CA TYR A 80 11.40 9.06 3.33
C TYR A 80 12.40 10.20 3.11
N SER A 81 12.05 11.40 3.57
CA SER A 81 12.91 12.58 3.60
C SER A 81 13.48 12.78 5.01
N LYS A 82 14.79 12.57 5.18
CA LYS A 82 15.48 12.85 6.44
C LYS A 82 15.42 14.31 6.87
N ARG A 83 15.35 15.23 5.91
CA ARG A 83 15.37 16.69 6.19
C ARG A 83 14.09 17.14 6.89
N THR A 84 12.96 16.60 6.46
CA THR A 84 11.64 16.96 6.98
C THR A 84 11.12 15.97 8.02
N MET A 85 11.80 14.82 8.18
CA MET A 85 11.35 13.70 9.00
C MET A 85 9.97 13.17 8.59
N THR A 86 9.61 13.34 7.32
CA THR A 86 8.33 12.92 6.74
C THR A 86 8.57 12.01 5.54
N GLY A 87 7.54 11.26 5.15
CA GLY A 87 7.59 10.44 3.95
C GLY A 87 6.21 10.23 3.35
N TYR A 88 6.20 9.59 2.19
CA TYR A 88 4.98 9.21 1.48
C TYR A 88 5.21 7.90 0.72
N TRP A 89 4.12 7.20 0.41
CA TRP A 89 4.18 6.02 -0.44
C TRP A 89 4.31 6.40 -1.91
N SER A 90 5.36 5.91 -2.57
CA SER A 90 5.60 6.13 -4.00
C SER A 90 5.53 4.81 -4.76
N THR A 91 4.94 4.84 -5.96
CA THR A 91 4.90 3.72 -6.91
C THR A 91 6.05 3.79 -7.94
N GLN A 92 6.88 4.83 -7.86
CA GLN A 92 7.98 5.03 -8.80
C GLN A 92 8.96 3.85 -8.77
N ASP A 93 9.42 3.43 -9.94
CA ASP A 93 10.37 2.32 -10.10
C ASP A 93 9.89 0.97 -9.54
N CYS A 94 8.58 0.84 -9.31
CA CYS A 94 7.91 -0.40 -8.91
C CYS A 94 6.82 -0.76 -9.92
N ARG A 95 6.64 -2.06 -10.16
CA ARG A 95 5.68 -2.62 -11.12
C ARG A 95 4.91 -3.77 -10.48
N LEU A 96 3.60 -3.79 -10.74
CA LEU A 96 2.74 -4.92 -10.43
C LEU A 96 2.97 -6.02 -11.47
N LEU A 97 3.43 -7.20 -11.04
CA LEU A 97 3.58 -8.36 -11.93
C LEU A 97 2.30 -9.20 -11.99
N GLY A 98 1.58 -9.28 -10.88
CA GLY A 98 0.33 -10.02 -10.80
C GLY A 98 -0.30 -9.91 -9.42
N THR A 99 -1.61 -10.13 -9.36
CA THR A 99 -2.38 -10.14 -8.12
C THR A 99 -3.45 -11.19 -8.20
N ASN A 100 -3.74 -11.83 -7.07
CA ASN A 100 -4.96 -12.59 -6.86
C ASN A 100 -5.68 -12.03 -5.62
N ARG A 101 -6.66 -12.74 -5.08
CA ARG A 101 -7.43 -12.26 -3.91
C ARG A 101 -6.59 -12.18 -2.63
N THR A 102 -5.53 -12.98 -2.53
CA THR A 102 -4.80 -13.20 -1.28
C THR A 102 -3.36 -12.72 -1.33
N HIS A 103 -2.78 -12.55 -2.51
CA HIS A 103 -1.38 -12.19 -2.72
C HIS A 103 -1.20 -11.26 -3.92
N THR A 104 -0.19 -10.40 -3.81
CA THR A 104 0.29 -9.52 -4.87
C THR A 104 1.79 -9.73 -5.06
N THR A 105 2.22 -9.86 -6.31
CA THR A 105 3.63 -9.94 -6.70
C THR A 105 4.08 -8.63 -7.33
N CYS A 106 5.19 -8.11 -6.81
CA CYS A 106 5.77 -6.82 -7.18
C CYS A 106 7.19 -6.99 -7.71
N SER A 107 7.61 -6.04 -8.54
CA SER A 107 8.97 -5.92 -9.05
C SER A 107 9.44 -4.47 -8.88
N CYS A 108 10.54 -4.23 -8.17
CA CYS A 108 11.10 -2.88 -7.98
C CYS A 108 12.60 -2.86 -8.31
N THR A 109 13.10 -1.77 -8.93
CA THR A 109 14.52 -1.67 -9.37
C THR A 109 15.43 -1.00 -8.34
N HIS A 110 15.05 -1.04 -7.07
CA HIS A 110 15.79 -0.39 -5.99
C HIS A 110 15.50 -1.06 -4.65
N LEU A 111 16.23 -0.68 -3.60
CA LEU A 111 16.11 -1.24 -2.24
C LEU A 111 15.66 -0.20 -1.22
N THR A 112 14.45 -0.36 -0.66
CA THR A 112 13.91 0.45 0.45
C THR A 112 12.98 -0.42 1.34
N ASN A 113 11.97 0.19 1.95
CA ASN A 113 10.80 -0.41 2.58
C ASN A 113 9.65 -0.48 1.55
N PHE A 114 9.11 -1.67 1.28
CA PHE A 114 8.04 -1.93 0.32
C PHE A 114 6.76 -2.43 0.99
N ALA A 115 5.62 -2.09 0.39
CA ALA A 115 4.32 -2.63 0.74
C ALA A 115 3.37 -2.63 -0.46
N VAL A 116 2.25 -3.32 -0.31
CA VAL A 116 1.13 -3.28 -1.25
C VAL A 116 0.05 -2.39 -0.67
N LEU A 117 -0.24 -1.29 -1.36
CA LEU A 117 -1.36 -0.42 -1.03
C LEU A 117 -2.58 -0.81 -1.85
N MET A 118 -3.77 -0.63 -1.30
CA MET A 118 -5.04 -0.89 -1.97
C MET A 118 -6.06 0.21 -1.69
N ALA A 119 -6.97 0.42 -2.63
CA ALA A 119 -8.19 1.15 -2.37
C ALA A 119 -9.13 0.25 -1.56
N HIS A 120 -9.74 0.80 -0.52
CA HIS A 120 -10.70 0.13 0.34
C HIS A 120 -12.01 0.93 0.34
N VAL A 121 -13.12 0.28 -0.02
CA VAL A 121 -14.44 0.92 0.08
C VAL A 121 -14.83 0.95 1.54
N GLU A 122 -15.02 2.15 2.08
CA GLU A 122 -15.64 2.30 3.39
C GLU A 122 -17.12 1.99 3.26
N VAL A 123 -17.53 0.79 3.69
CA VAL A 123 -18.95 0.51 3.89
C VAL A 123 -19.40 1.38 5.05
N LYS A 124 -20.03 2.53 4.76
CA LYS A 124 -20.75 3.29 5.78
C LYS A 124 -21.74 2.32 6.43
N ALA A 125 -21.49 1.94 7.67
CA ALA A 125 -22.49 1.28 8.48
C ALA A 125 -23.66 2.25 8.57
N VAL A 126 -24.75 1.95 7.86
CA VAL A 126 -26.02 2.64 8.09
C VAL A 126 -26.39 2.30 9.52
N ASN A 127 -26.25 3.28 10.43
CA ASN A 127 -26.72 3.14 11.79
C ASN A 127 -28.20 2.76 11.75
N PRO A 128 -28.62 1.62 12.33
CA PRO A 128 -30.03 1.20 12.34
C PRO A 128 -30.97 2.18 13.08
N SER A 129 -30.43 3.18 13.77
CA SER A 129 -31.17 4.09 14.65
C SER A 129 -31.87 5.28 13.95
N GLN A 130 -31.85 5.37 12.62
CA GLN A 130 -32.60 6.41 11.88
C GLN A 130 -33.83 5.88 11.11
N GLN A 131 -34.12 4.57 11.14
CA GLN A 131 -35.34 3.99 10.55
C GLN A 131 -36.53 4.10 11.55
N GLY A 132 -36.84 5.31 11.99
CA GLY A 132 -37.84 5.51 13.05
C GLY A 132 -38.45 6.90 13.11
N ARG A 133 -38.55 7.61 11.98
CA ARG A 133 -39.37 8.84 11.92
C ARG A 133 -39.68 9.27 10.49
N ARG A 134 -40.63 8.60 9.85
CA ARG A 134 -41.40 9.11 8.68
C ARG A 134 -42.42 8.06 8.25
N THR A 135 -43.63 8.13 8.80
CA THR A 135 -44.88 8.27 8.04
C THR A 135 -46.01 8.58 9.03
N LEU A 136 -46.87 9.49 8.58
CA LEU A 136 -48.13 9.90 9.18
C LEU A 136 -49.05 8.71 9.48
#